data_AF-A0AAD3SVC2-F1
#
_entry.id   AF-A0AAD3SVC2-F1
#
_cell.length_a   1.000
_cell.length_b   1.000
_cell.length_c   1.000
_cell.angle_alpha   90.00
_cell.angle_beta   90.00
_cell.angle_gamma   90.00
#
_symmetry.space_group_name_H-M   'P 1'
#
loop_
_entity.id
_entity.type
_entity.pdbx_description
1 polymer ?
#
loop_
_entity_poly.entity_id
_entity_poly.type
_entity_poly.pdbx_seq_one_letter_code
_entity_poly.pdbx_strand_id
1 'polypeptide(L)'
;MAASAEEIESNVDALFSCENSADDIEIYLSAGQMVHSVAFSMVLHTAIELGLGKLKEAILEGGTPFNRAHGSHAFEYFGMDPRFNKVFNAAMYNVSTIYMNKIVLSYGCGFENIRQLVDVGGGVGDALKTIVSKYPHIKGINYDLPHVIQHAIPCSGVEHIGGDMFESVPSGDAIWMKVSQTL
;
A
#
# COMPACT_ATOMS: atom_id res chain seq x y z
N MET A 1 18.94 6.41 15.99
CA MET A 1 20.11 6.21 15.12
C MET A 1 19.58 5.95 13.73
N ALA A 2 19.82 6.86 12.77
CA ALA A 2 19.46 6.62 11.39
C ALA A 2 20.57 5.79 10.74
N ALA A 3 20.21 4.66 10.12
CA ALA A 3 21.14 3.88 9.31
C ALA A 3 21.61 4.72 8.11
N SER A 4 22.87 4.56 7.71
CA SER A 4 23.42 5.32 6.58
C SER A 4 22.88 4.77 5.25
N ALA A 5 22.86 5.61 4.21
CA ALA A 5 22.38 5.24 2.88
C ALA A 5 23.11 4.01 2.28
N GLU A 6 24.39 3.84 2.61
CA GLU A 6 25.19 2.67 2.21
C GLU A 6 24.75 1.37 2.89
N GLU A 7 24.23 1.45 4.13
CA GLU A 7 23.67 0.30 4.86
C GLU A 7 22.32 -0.11 4.25
N ILE A 8 21.57 0.84 3.70
CA ILE A 8 20.32 0.58 2.98
C ILE A 8 20.63 -0.07 1.62
N GLU A 9 21.61 0.45 0.86
CA GLU A 9 22.03 -0.15 -0.42
C GLU A 9 22.61 -1.56 -0.25
N SER A 10 23.45 -1.80 0.76
CA SER A 10 23.98 -3.14 1.02
C SER A 10 22.89 -4.16 1.38
N ASN A 11 21.84 -3.73 2.10
CA ASN A 11 20.68 -4.58 2.40
C ASN A 11 19.81 -4.83 1.15
N VAL A 12 19.78 -3.88 0.22
CA VAL A 12 19.13 -4.02 -1.09
C VAL A 12 19.88 -5.03 -1.97
N ASP A 13 21.21 -5.01 -2.00
CA ASP A 13 22.01 -5.98 -2.77
C ASP A 13 21.97 -7.40 -2.17
N ALA A 14 21.90 -7.51 -0.83
CA ALA A 14 21.69 -8.78 -0.15
C ALA A 14 20.31 -9.39 -0.48
N LEU A 15 19.27 -8.56 -0.71
CA LEU A 15 17.93 -8.98 -1.16
C LEU A 15 17.92 -9.57 -2.58
N PHE A 16 18.94 -9.31 -3.40
CA PHE A 16 19.05 -9.86 -4.77
C PHE A 16 19.87 -11.15 -4.86
N SER A 17 20.52 -11.58 -3.78
CA SER A 17 21.50 -12.69 -3.80
C SER A 17 20.94 -14.05 -3.39
N CYS A 18 19.68 -14.15 -2.95
CA CYS A 18 19.04 -15.45 -2.66
C CYS A 18 18.23 -15.94 -3.86
N GLU A 19 18.87 -16.77 -4.69
CA GLU A 19 18.31 -17.69 -5.70
C GLU A 19 16.96 -17.29 -6.34
N ASN A 20 16.99 -16.40 -7.34
CA ASN A 20 15.85 -16.23 -8.25
C ASN A 20 15.95 -17.23 -9.42
N SER A 21 14.87 -17.96 -9.69
CA SER A 21 14.74 -18.76 -10.92
C SER A 21 14.48 -17.86 -12.12
N ALA A 22 14.69 -18.35 -13.35
CA ALA A 22 14.45 -17.57 -14.57
C ALA A 22 12.99 -17.08 -14.69
N ASP A 23 12.05 -17.87 -14.16
CA ASP A 23 10.62 -17.55 -14.11
C ASP A 23 10.34 -16.35 -13.18
N ASP A 24 11.08 -16.21 -12.07
CA ASP A 24 10.94 -15.08 -11.16
C ASP A 24 11.34 -13.77 -11.86
N ILE A 25 12.44 -13.78 -12.62
CA ILE A 25 12.96 -12.62 -13.34
C ILE A 25 11.96 -12.14 -14.40
N GLU A 26 11.35 -13.05 -15.16
CA GLU A 26 10.38 -12.71 -16.22
C GLU A 26 9.08 -12.13 -15.64
N ILE A 27 8.62 -12.65 -14.49
CA ILE A 27 7.51 -12.08 -13.72
C ILE A 27 7.87 -10.67 -13.23
N TYR A 28 9.08 -10.46 -12.71
CA TYR A 28 9.51 -9.14 -12.23
C TYR A 28 9.66 -8.11 -13.35
N LEU A 29 10.17 -8.50 -14.51
CA LEU A 29 10.28 -7.61 -15.68
C LEU A 29 8.89 -7.20 -16.18
N SER A 30 7.96 -8.17 -16.27
CA SER A 30 6.57 -7.93 -16.67
C SER A 30 5.82 -7.06 -15.65
N ALA A 31 6.00 -7.35 -14.36
CA ALA A 31 5.41 -6.58 -13.27
C ALA A 31 6.04 -5.17 -13.18
N GLY A 32 7.34 -5.03 -13.44
CA GLY A 32 8.05 -3.76 -13.51
C GLY A 32 7.57 -2.87 -14.65
N GLN A 33 7.32 -3.45 -15.84
CA GLN A 33 6.68 -2.73 -16.95
C GLN A 33 5.27 -2.27 -16.60
N MET A 34 4.49 -3.13 -15.91
CA MET A 34 3.15 -2.79 -15.46
C MET A 34 3.17 -1.65 -14.43
N VAL A 35 4.03 -1.73 -13.41
CA VAL A 35 4.20 -0.69 -12.37
C VAL A 35 4.61 0.65 -12.99
N HIS A 36 5.57 0.67 -13.92
CA HIS A 36 5.94 1.90 -14.61
C HIS A 36 4.77 2.50 -15.39
N SER A 37 3.95 1.67 -16.06
CA SER A 37 2.81 2.13 -16.84
C SER A 37 1.71 2.77 -15.97
N VAL A 38 1.32 2.15 -14.85
CA VAL A 38 0.30 2.72 -13.95
C VAL A 38 0.82 3.90 -13.13
N ALA A 39 2.09 3.88 -12.68
CA ALA A 39 2.69 5.03 -12.01
C ALA A 39 2.72 6.26 -12.93
N PHE A 40 3.10 6.06 -14.19
CA PHE A 40 3.08 7.12 -15.20
C PHE A 40 1.67 7.66 -15.45
N SER A 41 0.67 6.78 -15.54
CA SER A 41 -0.74 7.19 -15.67
C SER A 41 -1.27 7.94 -14.45
N MET A 42 -0.74 7.70 -13.25
CA MET A 42 -1.13 8.42 -12.04
C MET A 42 -0.53 9.84 -12.04
N VAL A 43 0.76 9.97 -12.36
CA VAL A 43 1.45 11.28 -12.38
C VAL A 43 0.86 12.20 -13.44
N LEU A 44 0.49 11.66 -14.60
CA LEU A 44 -0.18 12.41 -15.67
C LEU A 44 -1.67 12.64 -15.43
N HIS A 45 -2.24 12.11 -14.34
CA HIS A 45 -3.65 12.34 -14.08
C HIS A 45 -3.88 13.81 -13.74
N THR A 46 -4.85 14.46 -14.41
CA THR A 46 -5.11 15.90 -14.27
C THR A 46 -5.30 16.36 -12.82
N ALA A 47 -5.86 15.49 -11.95
CA ALA A 47 -5.98 15.76 -10.53
C ALA A 47 -4.61 16.00 -9.83
N ILE A 48 -3.59 15.20 -10.17
CA ILE A 48 -2.22 15.34 -9.65
C ILE A 48 -1.54 16.56 -10.28
N GLU A 49 -1.69 16.77 -11.58
CA GLU A 49 -1.11 17.92 -12.29
C GLU A 49 -1.61 19.25 -11.71
N LEU A 50 -2.93 19.38 -11.47
CA LEU A 50 -3.52 20.56 -10.84
C LEU A 50 -2.99 20.77 -9.42
N GLY A 51 -2.79 19.68 -8.66
CA GLY A 51 -2.14 19.71 -7.35
C GLY A 51 -0.71 20.24 -7.42
N LEU A 52 0.11 19.71 -8.32
CA LEU A 52 1.50 20.17 -8.52
C LEU A 52 1.57 21.63 -8.97
N GLY A 53 0.60 22.10 -9.74
CA GLY A 53 0.44 23.51 -10.11
C GLY A 53 0.29 24.45 -8.89
N LYS A 54 -0.09 23.91 -7.73
CA LYS A 54 -0.25 24.64 -6.47
C LYS A 54 0.96 24.55 -5.52
N LEU A 55 2.06 23.93 -5.96
CA LEU A 55 3.24 23.72 -5.13
C LEU A 55 3.85 25.04 -4.63
N LYS A 56 3.92 26.06 -5.50
CA LYS A 56 4.46 27.37 -5.12
C LYS A 56 3.65 27.99 -3.98
N GLU A 57 2.32 28.00 -4.08
CA GLU A 57 1.46 28.60 -3.06
C GLU A 57 1.49 27.77 -1.77
N ALA A 58 1.56 26.44 -1.86
CA ALA A 58 1.73 25.58 -0.69
C ALA A 58 3.04 25.87 0.07
N ILE A 59 4.14 26.12 -0.64
CA ILE A 59 5.42 26.49 -0.02
C ILE A 59 5.34 27.85 0.67
N LEU A 60 4.70 28.83 0.02
CA LEU A 60 4.66 30.21 0.52
C LEU A 60 3.64 30.42 1.66
N GLU A 61 2.51 29.72 1.60
CA GLU A 61 1.35 29.98 2.44
C GLU A 61 0.93 28.77 3.30
N GLY A 62 1.65 27.65 3.21
CA GLY A 62 1.38 26.42 3.96
C GLY A 62 0.25 25.55 3.38
N GLY A 63 0.02 24.38 3.97
CA GLY A 63 -0.95 23.39 3.47
C GLY A 63 -0.37 22.46 2.40
N THR A 64 -1.20 21.56 1.86
CA THR A 64 -0.78 20.62 0.81
C THR A 64 -1.16 21.15 -0.58
N PRO A 65 -0.32 20.94 -1.62
CA PRO A 65 -0.64 21.36 -2.98
C PRO A 65 -1.98 20.77 -3.48
N PHE A 66 -2.25 19.51 -3.14
CA PHE A 66 -3.50 18.84 -3.51
C PHE A 66 -4.74 19.51 -2.90
N ASN A 67 -4.72 19.80 -1.59
CA ASN A 67 -5.86 20.43 -0.93
C ASN A 67 -6.10 21.85 -1.47
N ARG A 68 -5.04 22.57 -1.86
CA ARG A 68 -5.18 23.88 -2.50
C ARG A 68 -5.80 23.83 -3.90
N ALA A 69 -5.57 22.75 -4.63
CA ALA A 69 -6.14 22.57 -5.97
C ALA A 69 -7.61 22.16 -5.92
N HIS A 70 -7.97 21.27 -4.99
CA HIS A 70 -9.27 20.59 -4.98
C HIS A 70 -10.20 20.99 -3.84
N GLY A 71 -9.71 21.73 -2.85
CA GLY A 71 -10.49 22.17 -1.69
C GLY A 71 -10.79 21.07 -0.66
N SER A 72 -10.33 19.84 -0.89
CA SER A 72 -10.54 18.67 -0.03
C SER A 72 -9.25 17.86 0.12
N HIS A 73 -9.19 16.98 1.12
CA HIS A 73 -8.07 16.05 1.24
C HIS A 73 -8.10 15.00 0.13
N ALA A 74 -6.92 14.49 -0.27
CA ALA A 74 -6.81 13.44 -1.29
C ALA A 74 -7.70 12.22 -1.01
N PHE A 75 -7.78 11.80 0.27
CA PHE A 75 -8.64 10.69 0.69
C PHE A 75 -10.14 10.94 0.44
N GLU A 76 -10.60 12.16 0.68
CA GLU A 76 -11.98 12.56 0.40
C GLU A 76 -12.22 12.66 -1.11
N TYR A 77 -11.23 13.15 -1.85
CA TYR A 77 -11.29 13.30 -3.31
C TYR A 77 -11.41 11.95 -4.03
N PHE A 78 -10.86 10.85 -3.47
CA PHE A 78 -11.08 9.49 -4.00
C PHE A 78 -12.56 9.11 -4.05
N GLY A 79 -13.35 9.57 -3.06
CA GLY A 79 -14.80 9.35 -3.04
C GLY A 79 -15.57 10.20 -4.06
N MET A 80 -14.97 11.28 -4.56
CA MET A 80 -15.61 12.25 -5.46
C MET A 80 -15.35 11.96 -6.94
N ASP A 81 -14.17 11.44 -7.31
CA ASP A 81 -13.83 11.10 -8.69
C ASP A 81 -13.55 9.59 -8.87
N PRO A 82 -14.53 8.81 -9.36
CA PRO A 82 -14.36 7.39 -9.62
C PRO A 82 -13.24 7.04 -10.62
N ARG A 83 -12.90 7.93 -11.56
CA ARG A 83 -11.84 7.68 -12.54
C ARG A 83 -10.47 7.77 -11.87
N PHE A 84 -10.27 8.80 -11.06
CA PHE A 84 -9.04 8.97 -10.29
C PHE A 84 -8.88 7.81 -9.29
N ASN A 85 -9.95 7.45 -8.58
CA ASN A 85 -9.96 6.31 -7.67
C ASN A 85 -9.54 5.01 -8.36
N LYS A 86 -10.06 4.75 -9.57
CA LYS A 86 -9.68 3.56 -10.35
C LYS A 86 -8.19 3.53 -10.72
N VAL A 87 -7.64 4.65 -11.22
CA VAL A 87 -6.22 4.74 -11.60
C VAL A 87 -5.32 4.58 -10.36
N PHE A 88 -5.69 5.25 -9.26
CA PHE A 88 -4.97 5.18 -8.00
C PHE A 88 -4.92 3.76 -7.44
N ASN A 89 -6.08 3.10 -7.33
CA ASN A 89 -6.16 1.74 -6.81
C ASN A 89 -5.39 0.74 -7.68
N ALA A 90 -5.47 0.87 -9.01
CA ALA A 90 -4.72 0.00 -9.92
C ALA A 90 -3.20 0.14 -9.74
N ALA A 91 -2.71 1.38 -9.59
CA ALA A 91 -1.30 1.63 -9.32
C ALA A 91 -0.87 1.07 -7.96
N MET A 92 -1.66 1.32 -6.91
CA MET A 92 -1.35 0.83 -5.57
C MET A 92 -1.40 -0.68 -5.47
N TYR A 93 -2.34 -1.35 -6.15
CA TYR A 93 -2.46 -2.81 -6.19
C TYR A 93 -1.21 -3.46 -6.80
N ASN A 94 -0.76 -2.97 -7.95
CA ASN A 94 0.40 -3.54 -8.66
C ASN A 94 1.68 -3.41 -7.84
N VAL A 95 1.91 -2.22 -7.27
CA VAL A 95 3.05 -1.96 -6.40
C VAL A 95 2.97 -2.84 -5.14
N SER A 96 1.80 -2.90 -4.50
CA SER A 96 1.57 -3.71 -3.29
C SER A 96 1.88 -5.18 -3.50
N THR A 97 1.42 -5.76 -4.60
CA THR A 97 1.57 -7.20 -4.89
C THR A 97 3.04 -7.59 -4.95
N ILE A 98 3.88 -6.80 -5.63
CA ILE A 98 5.31 -7.06 -5.76
C ILE A 98 6.00 -7.00 -4.39
N TYR A 99 5.77 -5.93 -3.63
CA TYR A 99 6.42 -5.74 -2.33
C TYR A 99 5.94 -6.77 -1.31
N MET A 100 4.64 -7.07 -1.25
CA MET A 100 4.11 -8.04 -0.28
C MET A 100 4.61 -9.45 -0.54
N ASN A 101 4.75 -9.88 -1.80
CA ASN A 101 5.33 -11.18 -2.12
C ASN A 101 6.77 -11.28 -1.60
N LYS A 102 7.59 -10.24 -1.77
CA LYS A 102 8.96 -10.21 -1.23
C LYS A 102 8.99 -10.18 0.29
N ILE A 103 8.18 -9.33 0.92
CA ILE A 103 8.10 -9.22 2.38
C ILE A 103 7.74 -10.57 2.99
N VAL A 104 6.73 -11.25 2.45
CA VAL A 104 6.29 -12.55 2.97
C VAL A 104 7.37 -13.64 2.77
N LEU A 105 8.23 -13.52 1.76
CA LEU A 105 9.36 -14.43 1.57
C LEU A 105 10.55 -14.12 2.49
N SER A 106 10.91 -12.84 2.65
CA SER A 106 12.13 -12.41 3.35
C SER A 106 11.94 -12.14 4.84
N TYR A 107 10.76 -11.71 5.27
CA TYR A 107 10.45 -11.35 6.66
C TYR A 107 9.78 -12.50 7.43
N GLY A 108 9.86 -13.72 6.92
CA GLY A 108 8.95 -14.79 7.31
C GLY A 108 8.92 -15.15 8.80
N CYS A 109 10.04 -14.98 9.52
CA CYS A 109 10.11 -15.21 10.96
C CYS A 109 9.28 -14.21 11.80
N GLY A 110 8.97 -13.03 11.27
CA GLY A 110 8.17 -12.01 11.95
C GLY A 110 6.70 -12.38 12.12
N PHE A 111 6.20 -13.33 11.33
CA PHE A 111 4.78 -13.75 11.34
C PHE A 111 4.52 -15.07 12.10
N GLU A 112 5.55 -15.83 12.43
CA GLU A 112 5.40 -17.20 12.94
C GLU A 112 4.62 -17.29 14.27
N ASN A 113 4.82 -16.34 15.18
CA ASN A 113 4.20 -16.36 16.52
C ASN A 113 2.93 -15.49 16.64
N ILE A 114 2.49 -14.88 15.54
CA ILE A 114 1.29 -14.06 15.50
C ILE A 114 0.08 -14.98 15.34
N ARG A 115 -0.97 -14.79 16.14
CA ARG A 115 -2.26 -15.51 15.98
C ARG A 115 -3.32 -14.60 15.39
N GLN A 116 -3.29 -13.32 15.72
CA GLN A 116 -4.19 -12.31 15.16
C GLN A 116 -3.41 -11.10 14.67
N LEU A 117 -3.55 -10.79 13.38
CA LEU A 117 -2.88 -9.67 12.72
C LEU A 117 -3.92 -8.67 12.24
N VAL A 118 -3.75 -7.40 12.62
CA VAL A 118 -4.64 -6.30 12.17
C VAL A 118 -3.91 -5.48 11.10
N ASP A 119 -4.44 -5.44 9.88
CA ASP A 119 -3.96 -4.56 8.80
C ASP A 119 -4.77 -3.26 8.82
N VAL A 120 -4.15 -2.16 9.29
CA VAL A 120 -4.79 -0.84 9.42
C VAL A 120 -4.50 -0.03 8.17
N GLY A 121 -5.56 0.45 7.51
CA GLY A 121 -5.46 1.03 6.17
C GLY A 121 -5.20 -0.03 5.10
N GLY A 122 -5.70 -1.25 5.32
CA GLY A 122 -5.45 -2.42 4.47
C GLY A 122 -6.21 -2.42 3.14
N GLY A 123 -7.04 -1.40 2.89
CA GLY A 123 -7.82 -1.26 1.67
C GLY A 123 -8.80 -2.42 1.49
N VAL A 124 -8.78 -3.02 0.30
CA VAL A 124 -9.59 -4.22 -0.01
C VAL A 124 -9.00 -5.52 0.56
N GLY A 125 -7.85 -5.47 1.25
CA GLY A 125 -7.29 -6.57 2.02
C GLY A 125 -6.30 -7.47 1.29
N ASP A 126 -5.77 -7.05 0.13
CA ASP A 126 -4.87 -7.88 -0.68
C ASP A 126 -3.55 -8.22 0.03
N ALA A 127 -2.98 -7.25 0.75
CA ALA A 127 -1.73 -7.45 1.49
C ALA A 127 -1.91 -8.51 2.59
N LEU A 128 -2.95 -8.34 3.42
CA LEU A 128 -3.28 -9.28 4.48
C LEU A 128 -3.63 -10.67 3.93
N LYS A 129 -4.34 -10.74 2.80
CA LYS A 129 -4.63 -12.00 2.08
C LYS A 129 -3.35 -12.76 1.73
N THR A 130 -2.34 -12.08 1.20
CA THR A 130 -1.04 -12.71 0.89
C THR A 130 -0.37 -13.27 2.15
N ILE A 131 -0.43 -12.53 3.27
CA ILE A 131 0.14 -12.98 4.55
C ILE A 131 -0.60 -14.23 5.06
N VAL A 132 -1.92 -14.20 5.20
CA VAL A 132 -2.68 -15.35 5.75
C VAL A 132 -2.64 -16.57 4.84
N SER A 133 -2.43 -16.38 3.53
CA SER A 133 -2.26 -17.49 2.59
C SER A 133 -0.95 -18.24 2.82
N LYS A 134 0.11 -17.52 3.22
CA LYS A 134 1.41 -18.11 3.60
C LYS A 134 1.40 -18.65 5.03
N TYR A 135 0.66 -18.00 5.93
CA TYR A 135 0.57 -18.32 7.35
C TYR A 135 -0.88 -18.60 7.77
N PRO A 136 -1.44 -19.78 7.43
CA PRO A 136 -2.86 -20.08 7.66
C PRO A 136 -3.28 -20.14 9.14
N HIS A 137 -2.31 -20.17 10.07
CA HIS A 137 -2.58 -20.09 11.50
C HIS A 137 -2.96 -18.67 11.98
N ILE A 138 -2.64 -17.65 11.17
CA ILE A 138 -2.96 -16.25 11.46
C ILE A 138 -4.41 -15.98 11.10
N LYS A 139 -5.16 -15.39 12.03
CA LYS A 139 -6.45 -14.75 11.77
C LYS A 139 -6.21 -13.28 11.45
N GLY A 140 -6.54 -12.87 10.23
CA GLY A 140 -6.42 -11.49 9.78
C GLY A 140 -7.65 -10.66 10.11
N ILE A 141 -7.44 -9.41 10.51
CA ILE A 141 -8.45 -8.35 10.51
C ILE A 141 -7.99 -7.28 9.52
N ASN A 142 -8.69 -7.12 8.41
CA ASN A 142 -8.51 -5.99 7.50
C ASN A 142 -9.37 -4.82 7.99
N TYR A 143 -8.75 -3.69 8.32
CA TYR A 143 -9.42 -2.52 8.87
C TYR A 143 -9.19 -1.29 8.01
N ASP A 144 -10.27 -0.69 7.52
CA ASP A 144 -10.25 0.52 6.69
C ASP A 144 -11.58 1.30 6.84
N LEU A 145 -11.73 2.41 6.13
CA LEU A 145 -12.97 3.19 6.13
C LEU A 145 -14.16 2.34 5.63
N PRO A 146 -15.38 2.53 6.17
CA PRO A 146 -16.54 1.73 5.79
C PRO A 146 -16.81 1.66 4.27
N HIS A 147 -16.61 2.78 3.56
CA HIS A 147 -16.81 2.87 2.12
C HIS A 147 -15.71 2.17 1.29
N VAL A 148 -14.56 1.85 1.89
CA VAL A 148 -13.51 1.04 1.26
C VAL A 148 -13.82 -0.44 1.48
N ILE A 149 -14.15 -0.80 2.72
CA ILE A 149 -14.47 -2.18 3.13
C ILE A 149 -15.67 -2.75 2.36
N GLN A 150 -16.64 -1.95 1.96
CA GLN A 150 -17.76 -2.42 1.12
C GLN A 150 -17.32 -3.02 -0.24
N HIS A 151 -16.10 -2.71 -0.68
CA HIS A 151 -15.51 -3.22 -1.93
C HIS A 151 -14.53 -4.38 -1.68
N ALA A 152 -14.30 -4.77 -0.42
CA ALA A 152 -13.42 -5.87 -0.08
C ALA A 152 -14.00 -7.22 -0.52
N ILE A 153 -13.15 -8.09 -1.05
CA ILE A 153 -13.53 -9.43 -1.49
C ILE A 153 -13.37 -10.40 -0.32
N PRO A 154 -14.41 -11.18 0.05
CA PRO A 154 -14.30 -12.15 1.13
C PRO A 154 -13.11 -13.09 0.94
N CYS A 155 -12.31 -13.24 2.00
CA CYS A 155 -11.15 -14.12 2.02
C CYS A 155 -11.18 -15.01 3.25
N SER A 156 -10.93 -16.31 3.07
CA SER A 156 -10.80 -17.23 4.20
C SER A 156 -9.67 -16.78 5.13
N GLY A 157 -9.93 -16.79 6.44
CA GLY A 157 -8.97 -16.35 7.45
C GLY A 157 -8.85 -14.83 7.61
N VAL A 158 -9.62 -14.03 6.86
CA VAL A 158 -9.66 -12.56 7.00
C VAL A 158 -11.06 -12.10 7.36
N GLU A 159 -11.15 -11.28 8.39
CA GLU A 159 -12.35 -10.52 8.75
C GLU A 159 -12.19 -9.06 8.29
N HIS A 160 -13.24 -8.49 7.68
CA HIS A 160 -13.23 -7.11 7.20
C HIS A 160 -14.04 -6.22 8.14
N ILE A 161 -13.42 -5.20 8.70
CA ILE A 161 -14.05 -4.29 9.67
C ILE A 161 -13.91 -2.85 9.17
N GLY A 162 -15.04 -2.16 9.06
CA GLY A 162 -15.08 -0.73 8.72
C GLY A 162 -15.00 0.14 9.96
N GLY A 163 -14.19 1.20 9.94
CA GLY A 163 -14.12 2.20 11.01
C GLY A 163 -13.16 3.34 10.71
N ASP A 164 -12.85 4.15 11.72
CA ASP A 164 -11.87 5.22 11.65
C ASP A 164 -10.69 4.93 12.58
N MET A 165 -9.48 4.80 12.03
CA MET A 165 -8.26 4.52 12.79
C MET A 165 -7.84 5.65 13.73
N PHE A 166 -8.32 6.88 13.50
CA PHE A 166 -8.06 8.01 14.39
C PHE A 166 -8.97 7.99 15.63
N GLU A 167 -10.10 7.28 15.57
CA GLU A 167 -10.96 7.03 16.73
C GLU A 167 -10.54 5.77 17.48
N SER A 168 -10.43 4.65 16.78
CA SER A 168 -10.01 3.37 17.35
C SER A 168 -9.52 2.39 16.30
N VAL A 169 -8.74 1.40 16.73
CA VAL A 169 -8.32 0.27 15.90
C VAL A 169 -8.68 -1.05 16.61
N PRO A 170 -9.04 -2.12 15.85
CA PRO A 170 -9.23 -3.44 16.43
C PRO A 170 -7.99 -3.93 17.18
N SER A 171 -8.21 -4.70 18.26
CA SER A 171 -7.11 -5.34 18.98
C SER A 171 -6.61 -6.59 18.23
N GLY A 172 -5.33 -6.88 18.35
CA GLY A 172 -4.68 -8.09 17.86
C GLY A 172 -3.28 -8.23 18.45
N ASP A 173 -2.59 -9.34 18.13
CA ASP A 173 -1.23 -9.57 18.64
C ASP A 173 -0.22 -8.60 18.00
N ALA A 174 -0.50 -8.19 16.76
CA ALA A 174 0.31 -7.23 16.01
C ALA A 174 -0.56 -6.37 15.10
N ILE A 175 -0.05 -5.17 14.81
CA ILE A 175 -0.60 -4.26 13.81
C ILE A 175 0.37 -4.21 12.62
N TRP A 176 -0.16 -4.43 11.44
CA TRP A 176 0.47 -4.17 10.16
C TRP A 176 -0.07 -2.85 9.61
N MET A 177 0.84 -1.99 9.15
CA MET A 177 0.48 -0.76 8.44
C MET A 177 1.36 -0.66 7.22
N LYS A 178 0.76 -0.84 6.04
CA LYS A 178 1.43 -0.57 4.78
C LYS A 178 1.18 0.88 4.39
N VAL A 179 2.19 1.73 4.55
CA VAL A 179 2.13 3.11 4.08
C VAL A 179 2.27 3.13 2.55
N SER A 180 1.14 3.10 1.84
CA SER A 180 1.07 3.45 0.42
C SER A 180 0.95 4.98 0.29
N GLN A 181 1.99 5.72 0.71
CA GLN A 181 2.13 7.13 0.34
C GLN A 181 3.14 7.22 -0.80
N THR A 182 2.64 7.49 -2.00
CA THR A 182 3.49 8.06 -3.06
C THR A 182 3.52 9.57 -2.78
N LEU A 183 4.67 10.06 -2.33
CA LEU A 183 5.01 11.48 -2.40
C LEU A 183 5.17 11.90 -3.87
#